data_AF-A0A973JS50-F1
#
_entry.id   AF-A0A973JS50-F1
#
_cell.length_a   1.000
_cell.length_b   1.000
_cell.length_c   1.000
_cell.angle_alpha   90.00
_cell.angle_beta   90.00
_cell.angle_gamma   90.00
#
_symmetry.space_group_name_H-M   'P 1'
#
loop_
_entity.id
_entity.type
_entity.pdbx_description
1 polymer ?
#
loop_
_entity_poly.entity_id
_entity_poly.type
_entity_poly.pdbx_seq_one_letter_code
_entity_poly.pdbx_strand_id
1 'polypeptide(L)'
;MDSILEKSINYTIFTNLVIDSYFINLGIYIVSVFIIVIGVANIMAMNLISFPLEGACIVISDRFKLNFGKVRQWVDIISIAIALAVAFIFQDTITVGVGTVIGMLLFGPLLDRIMHFVRPRLEKVGLVYNQ
;
A
#
# COMPACT_ATOMS: atom_id res chain seq x y z
N MET A 1 -19.73 -33.76 2.89
CA MET A 1 -18.38 -34.37 2.90
C MET A 1 -17.40 -33.54 2.07
N ASP A 2 -17.86 -32.97 0.95
CA ASP A 2 -17.01 -32.25 -0.01
C ASP A 2 -16.41 -30.93 0.53
N SER A 3 -17.11 -30.19 1.41
CA SER A 3 -16.58 -28.93 1.97
C SER A 3 -15.45 -29.11 3.00
N ILE A 4 -15.34 -30.29 3.63
CA ILE A 4 -14.28 -30.58 4.61
C ILE A 4 -12.99 -30.99 3.90
N LEU A 5 -13.09 -31.71 2.78
CA LEU A 5 -11.96 -32.11 1.95
C LEU A 5 -11.34 -30.90 1.23
N GLU A 6 -12.15 -29.96 0.72
CA GLU A 6 -11.63 -28.74 0.10
C GLU A 6 -10.87 -27.86 1.10
N LYS A 7 -11.40 -27.71 2.33
CA LYS A 7 -10.68 -27.03 3.41
C LYS A 7 -9.35 -27.74 3.71
N SER A 8 -9.36 -29.06 3.88
CA SER A 8 -8.17 -29.83 4.26
C SER A 8 -7.09 -29.83 3.17
N ILE A 9 -7.46 -29.89 1.89
CA ILE A 9 -6.53 -29.80 0.75
C ILE A 9 -5.90 -28.41 0.67
N ASN A 10 -6.71 -27.35 0.79
CA ASN A 10 -6.19 -25.98 0.83
C ASN A 10 -5.21 -25.81 1.99
N TYR A 11 -5.56 -26.20 3.21
CA TYR A 11 -4.65 -26.10 4.35
C TYR A 11 -3.37 -26.93 4.13
N THR A 12 -3.44 -28.15 3.59
CA THR A 12 -2.25 -29.01 3.40
C THR A 12 -1.27 -28.46 2.35
N ILE A 13 -1.78 -27.85 1.28
CA ILE A 13 -0.94 -27.21 0.23
C ILE A 13 -0.31 -25.92 0.76
N PHE A 14 -1.06 -25.10 1.51
CA PHE A 14 -0.54 -23.86 2.09
C PHE A 14 0.37 -24.10 3.31
N THR A 15 0.25 -25.22 4.03
CA THR A 15 1.10 -25.52 5.19
C THR A 15 2.57 -25.70 4.82
N ASN A 16 2.87 -26.24 3.63
CA ASN A 16 4.26 -26.31 3.12
C ASN A 16 4.81 -24.94 2.67
N LEU A 17 3.96 -23.91 2.60
CA LEU A 17 4.33 -22.53 2.28
C LEU A 17 4.27 -21.61 3.50
N VAL A 18 3.88 -22.13 4.67
CA VAL A 18 4.00 -21.40 5.94
C VAL A 18 5.46 -21.44 6.32
N ILE A 19 6.18 -20.39 5.95
CA ILE A 19 7.54 -20.20 6.42
C ILE A 19 7.43 -19.79 7.89
N ASP A 20 7.66 -20.72 8.82
CA ASP A 20 7.57 -20.48 10.27
C ASP A 20 8.58 -19.44 10.80
N SER A 21 9.58 -19.08 9.98
CA SER A 21 10.50 -18.00 10.31
C SER A 21 9.88 -16.63 10.07
N TYR A 22 9.55 -15.96 11.17
CA TYR A 22 9.13 -14.55 11.21
C TYR A 22 10.00 -13.63 10.34
N PHE A 23 11.31 -13.84 10.33
CA PHE A 23 12.26 -13.05 9.55
C PHE A 23 12.08 -13.19 8.03
N ILE A 24 11.77 -14.39 7.53
CA ILE A 24 11.62 -14.63 6.09
C ILE A 24 10.30 -14.04 5.61
N ASN A 25 9.22 -14.19 6.39
CA ASN A 25 7.93 -13.55 6.09
C ASN A 25 8.06 -12.02 6.06
N LEU A 26 8.81 -11.44 7.00
CA LEU A 26 9.08 -10.00 7.01
C LEU A 26 9.91 -9.57 5.77
N GLY A 27 10.90 -10.36 5.38
CA GLY A 27 11.69 -10.11 4.17
C GLY A 27 10.83 -10.13 2.90
N ILE A 28 9.99 -11.15 2.73
CA ILE A 28 9.07 -11.27 1.60
C ILE A 28 8.03 -10.14 1.58
N TYR A 29 7.55 -9.73 2.76
CA TYR A 29 6.63 -8.60 2.90
C TYR A 29 7.28 -7.31 2.39
N ILE A 30 8.50 -7.01 2.82
CA ILE A 30 9.22 -5.79 2.38
C ILE A 30 9.44 -5.82 0.86
N VAL A 31 9.90 -6.94 0.30
CA VAL A 31 10.13 -7.08 -1.16
C VAL A 31 8.82 -6.89 -1.93
N SER A 32 7.73 -7.48 -1.45
CA SER A 32 6.40 -7.31 -2.06
C SER A 32 5.96 -5.85 -2.06
N VAL A 33 6.13 -5.14 -0.95
CA VAL A 33 5.80 -3.72 -0.85
C VAL A 33 6.61 -2.91 -1.86
N PHE A 34 7.91 -3.17 -2.02
CA PHE A 34 8.73 -2.48 -3.02
C PHE A 34 8.22 -2.67 -4.45
N ILE A 35 7.87 -3.90 -4.84
CA ILE A 35 7.35 -4.21 -6.18
C ILE A 35 6.04 -3.48 -6.42
N ILE A 36 5.13 -3.48 -5.44
CA ILE A 36 3.85 -2.77 -5.51
C ILE A 36 4.06 -1.27 -5.67
N VAL A 37 4.93 -0.66 -4.85
CA VAL A 37 5.22 0.79 -4.91
C VAL A 37 5.74 1.19 -6.29
N ILE A 38 6.61 0.38 -6.90
CA ILE A 38 7.13 0.63 -8.25
C ILE A 38 6.00 0.54 -9.29
N GLY A 39 5.15 -0.49 -9.21
CA GLY A 39 4.01 -0.66 -10.12
C GLY A 39 3.03 0.52 -10.03
N VAL A 40 2.62 0.87 -8.81
CA VAL A 40 1.71 2.00 -8.54
C VAL A 40 2.33 3.32 -9.01
N ALA A 41 3.62 3.55 -8.77
CA ALA A 41 4.29 4.77 -9.23
C ALA A 41 4.31 4.89 -10.76
N ASN A 42 4.51 3.78 -11.48
CA ASN A 42 4.46 3.78 -12.96
C ASN A 42 3.04 4.05 -13.48
N ILE A 43 2.02 3.39 -12.91
CA ILE A 43 0.63 3.59 -13.33
C ILE A 43 0.17 5.04 -13.07
N MET A 44 0.53 5.57 -11.89
CA MET A 44 0.24 6.95 -11.51
C MET A 44 0.98 7.96 -12.38
N ALA A 45 2.23 7.66 -12.76
CA ALA A 45 2.95 8.48 -13.72
C ALA A 45 2.23 8.52 -15.07
N MET A 46 1.73 7.37 -15.55
CA MET A 46 1.01 7.26 -16.82
C MET A 46 -0.43 7.81 -16.79
N ASN A 47 -0.95 8.24 -15.63
CA ASN A 47 -2.33 8.72 -15.44
C ASN A 47 -3.43 7.78 -16.00
N LEU A 48 -3.10 6.50 -16.18
CA LEU A 48 -3.89 5.57 -16.97
C LEU A 48 -5.07 5.00 -16.16
N ILE A 49 -4.78 4.61 -14.91
CA ILE A 49 -5.76 4.28 -13.85
C ILE A 49 -5.11 4.71 -12.52
N SER A 50 -5.27 5.98 -12.15
CA SER A 50 -4.96 6.40 -10.79
C SER A 50 -6.09 5.90 -9.88
N PHE A 51 -5.76 5.06 -8.90
CA PHE A 51 -6.72 4.61 -7.89
C PHE A 51 -7.45 5.83 -7.27
N PRO A 52 -8.74 5.72 -6.91
CA PRO A 52 -9.54 6.88 -6.51
C PRO A 52 -8.91 7.70 -5.37
N LEU A 53 -8.23 7.04 -4.42
CA LEU A 53 -7.59 7.73 -3.31
C LEU A 53 -6.29 8.44 -3.73
N GLU A 54 -5.49 7.83 -4.59
CA GLU A 54 -4.30 8.42 -5.19
C GLU A 54 -4.68 9.61 -6.09
N GLY A 55 -5.72 9.47 -6.92
CA GLY A 55 -6.27 10.55 -7.72
C GLY A 55 -6.78 11.73 -6.87
N ALA A 56 -7.52 11.44 -5.80
CA ALA A 56 -7.95 12.47 -4.84
C ALA A 56 -6.75 13.17 -4.17
N CYS A 57 -5.73 12.40 -3.75
CA CYS A 57 -4.52 12.96 -3.14
C CYS A 57 -3.74 13.84 -4.12
N ILE A 58 -3.69 13.51 -5.42
CA ILE A 58 -3.06 14.35 -6.46
C ILE A 58 -3.82 15.69 -6.59
N VAL A 59 -5.15 15.65 -6.70
CA VAL A 59 -5.96 16.88 -6.83
C VAL A 59 -5.83 17.76 -5.59
N ILE A 60 -5.84 17.16 -4.40
CA ILE A 60 -5.66 17.88 -3.13
C ILE A 60 -4.23 18.45 -3.04
N SER A 61 -3.22 17.66 -3.42
CA SER A 61 -1.81 18.08 -3.46
C SER A 61 -1.59 19.28 -4.39
N ASP A 62 -2.22 19.28 -5.57
CA ASP A 62 -2.16 20.37 -6.54
C ASP A 62 -2.84 21.65 -6.01
N ARG A 63 -4.03 21.50 -5.41
CA ARG A 63 -4.77 22.62 -4.81
C ARG A 63 -4.07 23.26 -3.63
N PHE A 64 -3.39 22.47 -2.80
CA PHE A 64 -2.68 22.95 -1.61
C PHE A 64 -1.18 23.21 -1.83
N LYS A 65 -0.63 22.92 -3.03
CA LYS A 65 0.82 22.93 -3.33
C LYS A 65 1.66 22.15 -2.31
N LEU A 66 1.10 21.07 -1.78
CA LEU A 66 1.78 20.19 -0.82
C LEU A 66 2.34 18.97 -1.54
N ASN A 67 3.43 18.39 -1.05
CA ASN A 67 3.96 17.13 -1.59
C ASN A 67 2.88 16.04 -1.50
N PHE A 68 2.65 15.32 -2.61
CA PHE A 68 1.68 14.23 -2.68
C PHE A 68 1.87 13.20 -1.56
N GLY A 69 3.13 12.84 -1.26
CA GLY A 69 3.45 11.93 -0.17
C GLY A 69 2.94 12.38 1.19
N LYS A 70 3.01 13.69 1.48
CA LYS A 70 2.49 14.24 2.74
C LYS A 70 0.97 14.13 2.81
N VAL A 71 0.28 14.44 1.71
CA VAL A 71 -1.19 14.33 1.65
C VAL A 71 -1.62 12.87 1.84
N ARG A 72 -0.95 11.93 1.17
CA ARG A 72 -1.19 10.49 1.33
C ARG A 72 -0.95 10.02 2.76
N GLN A 73 0.15 10.45 3.38
CA GLN A 73 0.47 10.13 4.76
C GLN A 73 -0.60 10.62 5.74
N TRP A 74 -1.15 11.82 5.55
CA TRP A 74 -2.25 12.32 6.38
C TRP A 74 -3.52 11.46 6.24
N VAL A 75 -3.87 11.06 5.02
CA VAL A 75 -5.02 10.18 4.76
C VAL A 75 -4.83 8.83 5.45
N ASP A 76 -3.63 8.24 5.36
CA ASP A 76 -3.34 6.95 6.02
C ASP A 76 -3.36 7.08 7.55
N ILE A 77 -2.84 8.17 8.13
CA ILE A 77 -2.91 8.43 9.57
C ILE A 77 -4.36 8.54 10.05
N ILE A 78 -5.22 9.26 9.33
CA ILE A 78 -6.64 9.39 9.67
C ILE A 78 -7.34 8.04 9.60
N SER A 79 -7.05 7.26 8.53
CA SER A 79 -7.63 5.92 8.36
C SER A 79 -7.22 4.98 9.50
N ILE A 80 -5.93 4.96 9.88
CA ILE A 80 -5.43 4.16 11.00
C ILE A 80 -6.05 4.61 12.32
N ALA A 81 -6.19 5.93 12.55
CA ALA A 81 -6.81 6.45 13.77
C ALA A 81 -8.27 5.98 13.91
N ILE A 82 -9.04 5.99 12.80
CA ILE A 82 -10.41 5.47 12.77
C ILE A 82 -10.41 3.95 13.01
N ALA A 83 -9.52 3.21 12.35
CA ALA A 83 -9.41 1.76 12.53
C ALA A 83 -9.10 1.39 13.99
N LEU A 84 -8.18 2.11 14.64
CA LEU A 84 -7.86 1.92 16.06
C LEU A 84 -9.04 2.26 16.97
N ALA A 85 -9.76 3.35 16.68
CA ALA A 85 -10.96 3.73 17.44
C ALA A 85 -12.05 2.63 17.35
N VAL A 86 -12.27 2.08 16.16
CA VAL A 86 -13.22 0.97 15.95
C VAL A 86 -12.73 -0.31 16.62
N ALA A 87 -11.45 -0.65 16.50
CA ALA A 87 -10.88 -1.83 17.15
C ALA A 87 -11.02 -1.78 18.68
N PHE A 88 -10.88 -0.60 19.28
CA PHE A 88 -11.06 -0.40 20.72
C PHE A 88 -12.52 -0.58 21.17
N ILE A 89 -13.48 -0.23 20.32
CA ILE A 89 -14.92 -0.42 20.56
C ILE A 89 -15.32 -1.90 20.46
N PHE A 90 -14.76 -2.64 19.50
CA PHE A 90 -15.16 -4.02 19.23
C PHE A 90 -14.40 -5.08 20.05
N GLN A 91 -13.30 -4.73 20.73
CA GLN A 91 -12.45 -5.65 21.53
C GLN A 91 -12.00 -6.95 20.84
N ASP A 92 -12.24 -7.09 19.53
CA ASP A 92 -11.76 -8.22 18.75
C ASP A 92 -10.23 -8.18 18.70
N THR A 93 -9.62 -9.36 18.81
CA THR A 93 -8.17 -9.59 18.73
C THR A 93 -7.56 -8.71 17.66
N ILE A 94 -6.79 -7.71 18.09
CA ILE A 94 -6.12 -6.73 17.25
C ILE A 94 -5.25 -7.50 16.24
N THR A 95 -5.83 -7.81 15.08
CA THR A 95 -5.19 -8.56 14.00
C THR A 95 -4.25 -7.64 13.21
N VAL A 96 -4.43 -6.32 13.37
CA VAL A 96 -3.56 -5.29 12.83
C VAL A 96 -2.36 -5.08 13.77
N GLY A 97 -1.31 -5.85 13.55
CA GLY A 97 -0.05 -5.69 14.29
C GLY A 97 0.68 -4.38 13.96
N VAL A 98 1.67 -4.03 14.79
CA VAL A 98 2.54 -2.85 14.63
C VAL A 98 3.18 -2.79 13.24
N GLY A 99 3.50 -3.95 12.65
CA GLY A 99 4.09 -4.04 11.30
C GLY A 99 3.17 -3.50 10.20
N THR A 100 1.85 -3.70 10.29
CA THR A 100 0.88 -3.20 9.30
C THR A 100 0.74 -1.69 9.40
N VAL A 101 0.68 -1.15 10.62
CA VAL A 101 0.62 0.28 10.89
C VAL A 101 1.86 0.99 10.36
N ILE A 102 3.05 0.45 10.65
CA ILE A 102 4.31 0.99 10.15
C ILE A 102 4.39 0.87 8.63
N GLY A 103 3.96 -0.26 8.05
CA GLY A 103 3.95 -0.48 6.61
C GLY A 103 3.08 0.54 5.87
N MET A 104 1.85 0.76 6.32
CA MET A 104 0.93 1.75 5.75
C MET A 104 1.50 3.18 5.88
N LEU A 105 2.07 3.51 7.04
CA LEU A 105 2.65 4.84 7.26
C LEU A 105 3.89 5.10 6.40
N LEU A 106 4.73 4.07 6.19
CA LEU A 106 5.93 4.15 5.35
C LEU A 106 5.62 4.14 3.86
N PHE A 107 4.51 3.50 3.45
CA PHE A 107 4.12 3.36 2.06
C PHE A 107 3.93 4.71 1.35
N GLY A 108 3.25 5.67 1.99
CA GLY A 108 3.05 7.02 1.44
C GLY A 108 4.37 7.75 1.08
N PRO A 109 5.31 7.90 2.03
CA PRO A 109 6.64 8.48 1.77
C PRO A 109 7.48 7.71 0.74
N LEU A 110 7.40 6.37 0.74
CA LEU A 110 8.11 5.54 -0.24
C LEU A 110 7.58 5.75 -1.65
N LEU A 111 6.25 5.80 -1.82
CA LEU A 111 5.60 6.13 -3.08
C LEU A 111 5.98 7.50 -3.59
N ASP A 112 6.00 8.52 -2.72
CA ASP A 112 6.36 9.89 -3.10
C ASP A 112 7.81 9.98 -3.58
N ARG A 113 8.72 9.28 -2.90
CA ARG A 113 10.13 9.21 -3.30
C ARG A 113 10.29 8.53 -4.66
N ILE A 114 9.59 7.43 -4.90
CA ILE A 114 9.64 6.75 -6.20
C ILE A 114 8.98 7.61 -7.27
N MET A 115 7.85 8.26 -6.99
CA MET A 115 7.20 9.16 -7.94
C MET A 115 8.07 10.37 -8.28
N HIS A 116 8.78 10.96 -7.31
CA HIS A 116 9.73 12.05 -7.56
C HIS A 116 10.88 11.60 -8.49
N PHE A 117 11.27 10.31 -8.42
CA PHE A 117 12.25 9.73 -9.33
C PHE A 117 11.68 9.37 -10.71
N VAL A 118 10.41 8.94 -10.77
CA VAL A 118 9.74 8.51 -12.01
C VAL A 118 9.24 9.70 -12.84
N ARG A 119 8.76 10.78 -12.21
CA ARG A 119 8.33 12.02 -12.88
C ARG A 119 9.35 12.57 -13.90
N PRO A 120 10.65 12.77 -13.57
CA PRO A 120 11.63 13.28 -14.54
C PRO A 120 11.96 12.29 -15.66
N ARG A 121 11.69 10.99 -15.47
CA ARG A 121 11.78 10.00 -16.57
C ARG A 121 10.57 10.07 -17.49
N LEU A 122 9.39 10.37 -16.94
CA LEU A 122 8.16 10.43 -17.73
C LEU A 122 8.04 11.73 -18.53
N GLU A 123 8.51 12.85 -17.98
CA GLU A 123 8.65 14.13 -18.71
C GLU A 123 9.51 13.96 -19.97
N LYS A 124 10.58 13.15 -19.88
CA LYS A 124 11.48 12.85 -21.02
C LYS A 124 10.83 12.00 -22.11
N VAL A 125 9.76 11.28 -21.80
CA VAL A 125 9.05 10.39 -22.75
C VAL A 125 7.83 11.11 -23.38
N GLY A 126 7.54 12.35 -22.97
CA GLY A 126 6.48 13.16 -23.57
C GLY A 126 5.05 12.71 -23.22
N LEU A 127 4.90 11.82 -22.23
CA LEU A 127 3.60 11.32 -21.75
C LEU A 127 3.06 12.09 -20.53
N VAL A 128 3.73 13.17 -20.13
CA VAL A 128 3.19 14.08 -19.13
C VAL A 128 2.09 14.89 -19.80
N TYR A 129 0.85 14.46 -19.56
CA TYR A 129 -0.31 15.32 -19.80
C TYR A 129 -0.11 16.57 -18.96
N ASN A 130 0.11 17.67 -19.67
CA ASN A 130 0.19 19.02 -19.15
C ASN A 130 -1.06 19.28 -18.29
N GLN A 131 -0.89 19.33 -16.96
CA GLN A 131 -1.91 19.93 -16.11
C GLN A 131 -1.88 21.44 -16.30
#